data_AF-A0A4Q5SCD8-F1
#
_entry.id   AF-A0A4Q5SCD8-F1
#
_cell.length_a   1.000
_cell.length_b   1.000
_cell.length_c   1.000
_cell.angle_alpha   90.00
_cell.angle_beta   90.00
_cell.angle_gamma   90.00
#
_symmetry.space_group_name_H-M   'P 1'
#
loop_
_entity.id
_entity.type
_entity.pdbx_description
1 polymer ?
#
loop_
_entity_poly.entity_id
_entity_poly.type
_entity_poly.pdbx_seq_one_letter_code
_entity_poly.pdbx_strand_id
1 'polypeptide(L)'
;MLPADYDQALLVGRVERDTGPSPVVLRDGMVLDVSRAAPTVADLLEREAIATIAGEAICPVDALGTDAAPALLAPIDLQCIKAAGVTFAVSAIERVIEERARGDAAKAAEVRGGLEARVGSGIRAVVPG
;
A
#
# COMPACT_ATOMS: atom_id res chain seq x y z
N MET A 1 14.28 4.53 0.65
CA MET A 1 15.02 4.11 -0.57
C MET A 1 14.12 4.32 -1.76
N LEU A 2 14.64 4.93 -2.83
CA LEU A 2 13.93 5.08 -4.10
C LEU A 2 14.11 3.82 -4.97
N PRO A 3 13.26 3.61 -5.98
CA PRO A 3 13.50 2.62 -7.03
C PRO A 3 14.88 2.82 -7.69
N ALA A 4 15.49 1.74 -8.18
CA ALA A 4 16.82 1.81 -8.80
C ALA A 4 16.85 2.63 -10.10
N ASP A 5 15.70 2.75 -10.76
CA ASP A 5 15.43 3.43 -12.02
C ASP A 5 14.66 4.75 -11.82
N TYR A 6 14.78 5.36 -10.64
CA TYR A 6 14.03 6.59 -10.32
C TYR A 6 14.32 7.76 -11.27
N ASP A 7 15.48 7.75 -11.94
CA ASP A 7 15.90 8.76 -12.91
C ASP A 7 15.10 8.68 -14.23
N GLN A 8 14.50 7.53 -14.51
CA GLN A 8 13.66 7.25 -15.67
C GLN A 8 12.17 7.13 -15.30
N ALA A 9 11.84 7.21 -14.02
CA ALA A 9 10.49 7.06 -13.51
C ALA A 9 9.85 8.41 -13.17
N LEU A 10 8.53 8.48 -13.33
CA LEU A 10 7.71 9.50 -12.68
C LEU A 10 7.24 8.96 -11.34
N LEU A 11 7.78 9.48 -10.24
CA LEU A 11 7.33 9.07 -8.90
C LEU A 11 6.37 10.12 -8.33
N VAL A 12 5.34 9.66 -7.65
CA VAL A 12 4.36 10.50 -6.94
C VAL A 12 4.51 10.28 -5.44
N GLY A 13 4.42 11.36 -4.67
CA GLY A 13 4.51 11.31 -3.22
C GLY A 13 3.73 12.44 -2.56
N ARG A 14 3.95 12.61 -1.27
CA ARG A 14 3.36 13.69 -0.47
C ARG A 14 4.36 14.15 0.58
N VAL A 15 4.41 15.45 0.84
CA VAL A 15 5.28 16.05 1.85
C VAL A 15 4.53 17.00 2.75
N GLU A 16 5.05 17.26 3.95
CA GLU A 16 4.52 18.28 4.87
C GLU A 16 5.17 19.65 4.57
N ARG A 17 4.38 20.64 4.12
CA ARG A 17 4.85 22.03 3.95
C ARG A 17 4.29 22.92 5.06
N ASP A 18 4.78 24.14 5.19
CA ASP A 18 4.22 25.14 6.13
C ASP A 18 2.73 25.43 5.87
N THR A 19 2.27 25.22 4.63
CA THR A 19 0.86 25.35 4.22
C THR A 19 0.04 24.08 4.42
N GLY A 20 0.65 23.01 4.94
CA GLY A 20 0.06 21.69 5.14
C GLY A 20 0.56 20.62 4.14
N PRO A 21 -0.05 19.42 4.16
CA PRO A 21 0.29 18.31 3.28
C PRO A 21 0.14 18.68 1.80
N SER A 22 1.18 18.43 1.01
CA SER A 22 1.22 18.78 -0.41
C SER A 22 1.61 17.58 -1.29
N PRO A 23 0.85 17.26 -2.36
CA PRO A 23 1.23 16.26 -3.32
C PRO A 23 2.45 16.71 -4.13
N VAL A 24 3.37 15.78 -4.36
CA VAL A 24 4.62 16.03 -5.08
C VAL A 24 4.86 15.01 -6.19
N VAL A 25 5.62 15.41 -7.20
CA VAL A 25 6.20 14.50 -8.19
C VAL A 25 7.73 14.61 -8.17
N LEU A 26 8.40 13.49 -8.42
CA LEU A 26 9.84 13.47 -8.74
C LEU A 26 10.01 13.48 -10.25
N ARG A 27 10.75 14.46 -10.76
CA ARG A 27 11.13 14.55 -12.17
C ARG A 27 12.51 15.18 -12.28
N ASP A 28 13.39 14.60 -13.10
CA ASP A 28 14.75 15.12 -13.34
C ASP A 28 15.56 15.36 -12.05
N GLY A 29 15.41 14.46 -11.06
CA GLY A 29 16.11 14.57 -9.76
C GLY A 29 15.56 15.66 -8.83
N MET A 30 14.45 16.31 -9.19
CA MET A 30 13.83 17.37 -8.39
C MET A 30 12.45 16.97 -7.88
N VAL A 31 12.20 17.26 -6.61
CA VAL A 31 10.89 17.13 -5.97
C VAL A 31 10.09 18.40 -6.23
N LEU A 32 8.95 18.24 -6.90
CA LEU A 32 8.12 19.35 -7.34
C LEU A 32 6.77 19.30 -6.61
N ASP A 33 6.37 20.41 -5.99
CA ASP A 33 5.02 20.63 -5.47
C ASP A 33 4.04 20.83 -6.63
N VAL A 34 3.01 19.99 -6.70
CA VAL A 34 1.98 20.05 -7.75
C VAL A 34 0.59 20.42 -7.22
N SER A 35 0.49 20.84 -5.96
CA SER A 35 -0.76 21.19 -5.25
C SER A 35 -1.59 22.24 -5.98
N ARG A 36 -0.94 23.16 -6.70
CA ARG A 36 -1.62 24.18 -7.52
C ARG A 36 -2.46 23.57 -8.66
N ALA A 37 -2.03 22.43 -9.18
CA ALA A 37 -2.70 21.73 -10.27
C ALA A 37 -3.61 20.59 -9.77
N ALA A 38 -3.25 19.95 -8.66
CA ALA A 38 -4.02 18.91 -8.01
C ALA A 38 -3.80 19.00 -6.49
N PRO A 39 -4.76 19.49 -5.69
CA PRO A 39 -4.57 19.72 -4.25
C PRO A 39 -4.33 18.45 -3.43
N THR A 40 -4.74 17.29 -3.94
CA THR A 40 -4.57 15.98 -3.29
C THR A 40 -3.90 14.98 -4.24
N VAL A 41 -3.30 13.92 -3.70
CA VAL A 41 -2.77 12.81 -4.50
C VAL A 41 -3.92 12.06 -5.18
N ALA A 42 -5.09 11.95 -4.55
CA ALA A 42 -6.29 11.42 -5.20
C ALA A 42 -6.64 12.21 -6.47
N ASP A 43 -6.73 13.54 -6.38
CA ASP A 43 -7.00 14.39 -7.55
C ASP A 43 -5.89 14.31 -8.60
N LEU A 44 -4.63 14.18 -8.15
CA LEU A 44 -3.47 14.07 -9.05
C LEU A 44 -3.53 12.81 -9.90
N LEU A 45 -3.88 11.67 -9.29
CA LEU A 45 -3.92 10.36 -9.96
C LEU A 45 -5.08 10.21 -10.95
N GLU A 46 -6.11 11.05 -10.84
CA GLU A 46 -7.23 11.11 -11.80
C GLU A 46 -6.88 11.90 -13.08
N ARG A 47 -5.69 12.52 -13.16
CA ARG A 47 -5.27 13.30 -14.34
C ARG A 47 -4.59 12.42 -15.38
N GLU A 48 -4.85 12.70 -16.65
CA GLU A 48 -4.20 11.99 -17.77
C GLU A 48 -2.73 12.42 -17.99
N ALA A 49 -2.40 13.69 -17.73
CA ALA A 49 -1.11 14.29 -18.08
C ALA A 49 -0.19 14.54 -16.86
N ILE A 50 -0.05 13.55 -15.96
CA ILE A 50 0.79 13.68 -14.74
C ILE A 50 2.27 13.89 -15.12
N ALA A 51 2.77 13.22 -16.15
CA ALA A 51 4.17 13.28 -16.56
C ALA A 51 4.66 14.71 -16.89
N THR A 52 3.77 15.55 -17.42
CA THR A 52 4.07 16.94 -17.82
C THR A 52 3.49 17.98 -16.87
N ILE A 53 3.02 17.57 -15.68
CA ILE A 53 2.41 18.51 -14.73
C ILE A 53 3.45 19.54 -14.27
N ALA A 54 3.06 20.81 -14.28
CA ALA A 54 3.90 21.87 -13.74
C ALA A 54 3.88 21.82 -12.22
N GLY A 55 5.02 22.14 -11.60
CA GLY A 55 5.15 22.21 -10.15
C GLY A 55 6.25 23.15 -9.71
N GLU A 56 6.20 23.56 -8.45
CA GLU A 56 7.21 24.40 -7.79
C GLU A 56 8.33 23.51 -7.26
N ALA A 57 9.59 23.83 -7.60
CA ALA A 57 10.73 23.06 -7.09
C ALA A 57 10.91 23.27 -5.59
N ILE A 58 10.91 22.17 -4.84
CA ILE A 58 11.05 22.17 -3.38
C ILE A 58 12.50 21.92 -3.01
N CYS A 59 13.03 20.77 -3.44
CA CYS A 59 14.38 20.32 -3.13
C CYS A 59 14.85 19.29 -4.16
N PRO A 60 16.17 19.09 -4.29
CA PRO A 60 16.73 17.92 -4.95
C PRO A 60 16.35 16.63 -4.22
N VAL A 61 16.27 15.53 -4.96
CA VAL A 61 15.85 14.24 -4.43
C VAL A 61 16.80 13.65 -3.39
N ASP A 62 18.09 13.96 -3.48
CA ASP A 62 19.12 13.52 -2.55
C ASP A 62 19.01 14.19 -1.16
N ALA A 63 18.31 15.31 -1.07
CA ALA A 63 18.01 15.99 0.19
C ALA A 63 16.84 15.35 0.95
N LEU A 64 16.02 14.50 0.31
CA LEU A 64 14.86 13.88 0.96
C LEU A 64 15.27 13.04 2.19
N GLY A 65 14.59 13.28 3.31
CA GLY A 65 14.88 12.60 4.58
C GLY A 65 16.01 13.22 5.39
N THR A 66 16.59 14.33 4.92
CA THR A 66 17.46 15.22 5.72
C THR A 66 16.66 16.36 6.33
N ASP A 67 17.23 17.05 7.32
CA ASP A 67 16.62 18.25 7.94
C ASP A 67 16.43 19.42 6.96
N ALA A 68 17.09 19.39 5.80
CA ALA A 68 17.01 20.43 4.77
C ALA A 68 15.82 20.23 3.81
N ALA A 69 15.10 19.11 3.88
CA ALA A 69 13.95 18.81 3.05
C ALA A 69 12.68 18.65 3.88
N PRO A 70 11.51 18.92 3.30
CA PRO A 70 10.23 18.65 3.96
C PRO A 70 10.07 17.17 4.33
N ALA A 71 9.35 16.90 5.42
CA ALA A 71 9.07 15.54 5.86
C ALA A 71 8.21 14.79 4.85
N LEU A 72 8.60 13.56 4.51
CA LEU A 72 7.80 12.67 3.69
C LEU A 72 6.56 12.21 4.47
N LEU A 73 5.40 12.27 3.82
CA LEU A 73 4.13 11.75 4.34
C LEU A 73 3.77 10.45 3.63
N ALA A 74 2.74 9.76 4.14
CA ALA A 74 2.14 8.67 3.39
C ALA A 74 1.69 9.18 2.01
N PRO A 75 2.03 8.47 0.91
CA PRO A 75 1.73 8.94 -0.45
C PRO A 75 0.24 8.89 -0.76
N ILE A 76 -0.54 8.20 0.06
CA ILE A 76 -2.00 8.17 -0.01
C ILE A 76 -2.62 9.19 0.96
N ASP A 77 -3.73 9.79 0.54
CA ASP A 77 -4.57 10.69 1.30
C ASP A 77 -6.04 10.22 1.32
N LEU A 78 -6.82 10.55 0.29
CA LEU A 78 -8.26 10.29 0.22
C LEU A 78 -8.57 8.95 -0.47
N GLN A 79 -7.56 8.22 -0.94
CA GLN A 79 -7.75 6.92 -1.58
C GLN A 79 -8.26 5.89 -0.56
N CYS A 80 -9.24 5.08 -0.98
CA CYS A 80 -9.73 3.96 -0.19
C CYS A 80 -8.63 2.93 0.04
N ILE A 81 -8.25 2.70 1.29
CA ILE A 81 -7.40 1.58 1.70
C ILE A 81 -8.28 0.37 1.94
N LYS A 82 -8.13 -0.67 1.12
CA LYS A 82 -8.80 -1.95 1.32
C LYS A 82 -7.78 -2.99 1.79
N ALA A 83 -8.16 -3.75 2.81
CA ALA A 83 -7.40 -4.92 3.24
C ALA A 83 -8.25 -6.17 2.94
N ALA A 84 -7.69 -7.11 2.18
CA ALA A 84 -8.26 -8.45 2.08
C ALA A 84 -7.74 -9.26 3.28
N GLY A 85 -8.63 -9.58 4.22
CA GLY A 85 -8.34 -10.58 5.25
C GLY A 85 -8.42 -11.99 4.66
N VAL A 86 -7.89 -12.99 5.39
CA VAL A 86 -8.05 -14.40 5.03
C VAL A 86 -7.38 -14.76 3.69
N THR A 87 -6.23 -14.15 3.40
CA THR A 87 -5.46 -14.40 2.16
C THR A 87 -4.66 -15.69 2.19
N PHE A 88 -4.51 -16.30 3.38
CA PHE A 88 -3.90 -17.62 3.52
C PHE A 88 -4.98 -18.70 3.52
N ALA A 89 -4.75 -19.76 2.76
CA ALA A 89 -5.64 -20.93 2.73
C ALA A 89 -5.92 -21.48 4.13
N VAL A 90 -4.92 -21.45 5.02
CA VAL A 90 -5.03 -21.88 6.42
C VAL A 90 -6.01 -21.00 7.20
N SER A 91 -5.96 -19.68 7.05
CA SER A 91 -6.88 -18.76 7.74
C SER A 91 -8.33 -18.93 7.25
N ALA A 92 -8.52 -19.24 5.97
CA ALA A 92 -9.85 -19.53 5.43
C ALA A 92 -10.42 -20.83 6.01
N ILE A 93 -9.58 -21.85 6.08
CA ILE A 93 -9.94 -23.17 6.60
C ILE A 93 -10.29 -23.10 8.08
N GLU A 94 -9.46 -22.44 8.90
CA GLU A 94 -9.74 -22.31 10.34
C GLU A 94 -11.03 -21.52 10.61
N ARG A 95 -11.33 -20.51 9.78
CA ARG A 95 -12.62 -19.79 9.87
C ARG A 95 -13.81 -20.70 9.51
N VAL A 96 -13.69 -21.55 8.50
CA VAL A 96 -14.73 -22.54 8.15
C VAL A 96 -14.93 -23.58 9.27
N ILE A 97 -13.83 -24.03 9.90
CA ILE A 97 -13.87 -24.95 11.04
C ILE A 97 -14.59 -24.28 12.21
N GLU A 98 -14.22 -23.06 12.57
CA GLU A 98 -14.85 -22.30 13.66
C GLU A 98 -16.35 -22.08 13.42
N GLU A 99 -16.73 -21.63 12.22
CA GLU A 99 -18.11 -21.33 11.86
C GLU A 99 -19.02 -22.58 11.85
N ARG A 100 -18.48 -23.74 11.43
CA ARG A 100 -19.23 -25.02 11.43
C ARG A 100 -19.24 -25.71 12.80
N ALA A 101 -18.16 -25.59 13.56
CA ALA A 101 -18.04 -26.21 14.88
C ALA A 101 -18.79 -25.42 15.96
N ARG A 102 -18.90 -24.09 15.82
CA ARG A 102 -19.51 -23.19 16.82
C ARG A 102 -18.98 -23.43 18.24
N GLY A 103 -17.69 -23.67 18.36
CA GLY A 103 -17.00 -23.95 19.64
C GLY A 103 -17.02 -25.40 20.11
N ASP A 104 -17.67 -26.33 19.40
CA ASP A 104 -17.63 -27.77 19.71
C ASP A 104 -16.34 -28.41 19.19
N ALA A 105 -15.47 -28.84 20.12
CA ALA A 105 -14.18 -29.41 19.80
C ALA A 105 -14.26 -30.72 18.99
N ALA A 106 -15.29 -31.55 19.22
CA ALA A 106 -15.46 -32.81 18.51
C ALA A 106 -15.90 -32.55 17.05
N LYS A 107 -16.84 -31.62 16.84
CA LYS A 107 -17.25 -31.20 15.50
C LYS A 107 -16.14 -30.49 14.75
N ALA A 108 -15.31 -29.69 15.44
CA ALA A 108 -14.14 -29.06 14.82
C ALA A 108 -13.17 -30.11 14.26
N ALA A 109 -12.92 -31.20 15.01
CA ALA A 109 -12.07 -32.30 14.56
C ALA A 109 -12.67 -33.05 13.35
N GLU A 110 -13.98 -33.30 13.37
CA GLU A 110 -14.69 -33.93 12.24
C GLU A 110 -14.61 -33.08 10.96
N VAL A 111 -14.93 -31.78 11.06
CA VAL A 111 -14.86 -30.84 9.93
C VAL A 111 -13.44 -30.72 9.40
N ARG A 112 -12.43 -30.65 10.29
CA ARG A 112 -11.02 -30.62 9.91
C ARG A 112 -10.61 -31.88 9.14
N GLY A 113 -10.96 -33.06 9.64
CA GLY A 113 -10.68 -34.33 8.94
C GLY A 113 -11.34 -34.41 7.56
N GLY A 114 -12.58 -33.92 7.44
CA GLY A 114 -13.29 -33.85 6.16
C GLY A 114 -12.65 -32.89 5.15
N LEU A 115 -12.11 -31.76 5.62
CA LEU A 115 -11.38 -30.80 4.79
C LEU A 115 -10.02 -31.36 4.33
N GLU A 116 -9.27 -31.99 5.23
CA GLU A 116 -7.98 -32.63 4.92
C GLU A 116 -8.11 -33.75 3.88
N ALA A 117 -9.17 -34.57 3.98
CA ALA A 117 -9.45 -35.64 3.03
C ALA A 117 -9.79 -35.14 1.61
N ARG A 118 -10.36 -33.93 1.47
CA ARG A 118 -10.79 -33.37 0.18
C ARG A 118 -9.73 -32.49 -0.49
N VAL A 119 -8.91 -31.80 0.29
CA VAL A 119 -7.96 -30.79 -0.21
C VAL A 119 -6.51 -31.32 -0.24
N GLY A 120 -6.22 -32.43 0.44
CA GLY A 120 -4.91 -33.07 0.47
C GLY A 120 -4.06 -32.63 1.67
N SER A 121 -3.14 -33.49 2.11
CA SER A 121 -2.40 -33.36 3.38
C SER A 121 -1.40 -32.20 3.46
N GLY A 122 -1.17 -31.48 2.35
CA GLY A 122 -0.16 -30.42 2.24
C GLY A 122 -0.51 -29.11 2.95
N ILE A 123 -1.76 -28.93 3.39
CA ILE A 123 -2.22 -27.68 4.04
C ILE A 123 -1.48 -27.40 5.34
N ARG A 124 -1.08 -28.44 6.09
CA ARG A 124 -0.35 -28.30 7.37
C ARG A 124 1.08 -27.78 7.20
N ALA A 125 1.65 -27.84 6.00
CA ALA A 125 2.99 -27.37 5.72
C ALA A 125 3.04 -25.88 5.35
N VAL A 126 1.89 -25.23 5.19
CA VAL A 126 1.81 -23.82 4.82
C VAL A 126 1.98 -22.97 6.07
N VAL A 127 3.11 -22.28 6.17
CA VAL A 127 3.38 -21.31 7.24
C VAL A 127 2.66 -20.00 6.90
N PRO A 128 1.75 -19.50 7.76
CA PRO A 128 1.19 -18.16 7.60
C PRO A 128 2.26 -17.11 7.95
N GLY A 129 2.48 -16.12 7.08
CA GLY A 129 3.45 -15.04 7.28
C GLY A 129 4.16 -14.66 5.99
#